data_AF-A0A920BQV8-F1
#
_entry.id   AF-A0A920BQV8-F1
#
_cell.length_a   1.000
_cell.length_b   1.000
_cell.length_c   1.000
_cell.angle_alpha   90.00
_cell.angle_beta   90.00
_cell.angle_gamma   90.00
#
_symmetry.space_group_name_H-M   'P 1'
#
loop_
_entity.id
_entity.type
_entity.pdbx_description
1 polymer ?
#
loop_
_entity_poly.entity_id
_entity_poly.type
_entity_poly.pdbx_seq_one_letter_code
_entity_poly.pdbx_strand_id
1 'polypeptide(L)'
;MDVLLVLGPDLVADHGLLTKLAGDTAWDLDVGLRVVLTTGPAETAEALAGHDGPAVVTPADPALMAAAPASVVWYDLTVADPAGPAHLHGRGVWGLVWAIRHAVHRLRAPAARVAYGDHPEQWADERTPAGAAPAPVGILIHGGFWRSIWAADLMDALAIDLAERGWTSWNLEYRRPDRHGWAATTADVAAGVAAARDRHPGAPIVLFGHSAGGQLALRLAADDPDLALAVSLAGVLDLAEGQRRFLGEGAITTALGGTPAEVPAVYAAGDPMARLPLASPALLVQGSGDGLDLVDINRRFAAAAGLTLLEQPGDHFDVISPGSPIWAATMAETSRLISPS
;
A
#
# COMPACT_ATOMS: atom_id res chain seq x y z
N MET A 1 13.11 17.30 -13.12
CA MET A 1 12.08 17.60 -12.10
C MET A 1 12.78 17.49 -10.77
N ASP A 2 12.66 18.49 -9.90
CA ASP A 2 13.35 18.49 -8.61
C ASP A 2 12.33 18.34 -7.49
N VAL A 3 12.62 17.50 -6.50
CA VAL A 3 11.84 17.39 -5.26
C VAL A 3 12.36 18.43 -4.28
N LEU A 4 11.47 19.24 -3.72
CA LEU A 4 11.79 20.10 -2.59
C LEU A 4 11.55 19.32 -1.29
N LEU A 5 12.59 19.18 -0.47
CA LEU A 5 12.48 18.67 0.89
C LEU A 5 12.69 19.82 1.88
N VAL A 6 11.65 20.18 2.61
CA VAL A 6 11.72 21.17 3.70
C VAL A 6 11.82 20.46 5.03
N LEU A 7 12.90 20.72 5.77
CA LEU A 7 13.16 20.15 7.09
C LEU A 7 13.11 21.25 8.15
N GLY A 8 12.18 21.13 9.08
CA GLY A 8 12.10 21.97 10.27
C GLY A 8 13.17 21.66 11.31
N PRO A 9 13.19 22.43 12.41
CA PRO A 9 14.15 22.24 13.49
C PRO A 9 13.85 20.98 14.32
N ASP A 10 14.87 20.46 15.02
CA ASP A 10 14.78 19.42 16.06
C ASP A 10 14.13 18.08 15.65
N LEU A 11 14.11 17.76 14.35
CA LEU A 11 13.55 16.51 13.82
C LEU A 11 14.38 15.28 14.20
N VAL A 12 15.70 15.41 14.07
CA VAL A 12 16.67 14.34 14.25
C VAL A 12 17.98 14.90 14.79
N ALA A 13 18.80 14.05 15.40
CA ALA A 13 20.14 14.45 15.85
C ALA A 13 21.11 14.76 14.68
N ASP A 14 20.88 14.19 13.49
CA ASP A 14 21.73 14.34 12.30
C ASP A 14 20.89 14.60 11.04
N HIS A 15 20.85 15.85 10.59
CA HIS A 15 20.15 16.24 9.36
C HIS A 15 20.84 15.67 8.10
N GLY A 16 22.12 15.32 8.18
CA GLY A 16 22.87 14.64 7.12
C GLY A 16 22.28 13.26 6.80
N LEU A 17 21.77 12.55 7.80
CA LEU A 17 21.05 11.29 7.60
C LEU A 17 19.79 11.47 6.72
N LEU A 18 18.95 12.47 7.03
CA LEU A 18 17.75 12.75 6.24
C LEU A 18 18.10 13.18 4.81
N THR A 19 19.11 14.04 4.69
CA THR A 19 19.60 14.51 3.39
C THR A 19 20.13 13.36 2.53
N LYS A 20 20.91 12.45 3.12
CA LYS A 20 21.40 11.26 2.42
C LYS A 20 20.25 10.34 2.00
N LEU A 21 19.33 10.03 2.91
CA LEU A 21 18.18 9.17 2.64
C LEU A 21 17.31 9.73 1.50
N ALA A 22 17.05 11.03 1.55
CA ALA A 22 16.33 11.74 0.49
C ALA A 22 17.11 11.75 -0.82
N GLY A 23 18.44 11.93 -0.77
CA GLY A 23 19.32 11.90 -1.94
C GLY A 23 19.32 10.54 -2.64
N ASP A 24 19.47 9.46 -1.88
CA ASP A 24 19.39 8.08 -2.38
C ASP A 24 18.01 7.82 -3.00
N THR A 25 16.92 8.26 -2.34
CA THR A 25 15.55 8.11 -2.86
C THR A 25 15.33 8.91 -4.15
N ALA A 26 15.83 10.15 -4.22
CA ALA A 26 15.73 10.98 -5.41
C ALA A 26 16.51 10.41 -6.59
N TRP A 27 17.70 9.85 -6.32
CA TRP A 27 18.50 9.13 -7.30
C TRP A 27 17.74 7.91 -7.86
N ASP A 28 17.15 7.07 -7.00
CA ASP A 28 16.36 5.91 -7.41
C ASP A 28 15.14 6.29 -8.28
N LEU A 29 14.59 7.49 -8.05
CA LEU A 29 13.44 8.01 -8.79
C LEU A 29 13.85 8.79 -10.06
N ASP A 30 15.14 8.94 -10.35
CA ASP A 30 15.66 9.79 -11.43
C ASP A 30 15.08 11.22 -11.38
N VAL A 31 15.22 11.87 -10.21
CA VAL A 31 14.82 13.26 -9.96
C VAL A 31 15.92 14.04 -9.25
N GLY A 32 15.94 15.36 -9.42
CA GLY A 32 16.77 16.23 -8.59
C GLY A 32 16.23 16.34 -7.18
N LEU A 33 17.09 16.73 -6.24
CA LEU A 33 16.70 17.02 -4.85
C LEU A 33 17.22 18.40 -4.44
N ARG A 34 16.33 19.21 -3.87
CA ARG A 34 16.66 20.44 -3.18
C ARG A 34 16.22 20.32 -1.72
N VAL A 35 17.17 20.39 -0.79
CA VAL A 35 16.88 20.38 0.65
C VAL A 35 16.96 21.80 1.21
N VAL A 36 15.94 22.21 1.96
CA VAL A 36 15.88 23.50 2.65
C VAL A 36 15.64 23.24 4.13
N LEU A 37 16.49 23.80 4.98
CA LEU A 37 16.28 23.82 6.42
C LEU A 37 15.54 25.09 6.79
N THR A 38 14.48 24.98 7.58
CA THR A 38 13.70 26.14 8.05
C THR A 38 13.64 26.17 9.57
N THR A 39 13.49 27.36 10.13
CA THR A 39 13.36 27.58 11.58
C THR A 39 11.90 27.72 12.02
N GLY A 40 10.96 27.86 11.08
CA GLY A 40 9.54 27.96 11.37
C GLY A 40 8.64 28.12 10.14
N PRO A 41 7.32 28.29 10.35
CA PRO A 41 6.31 28.21 9.29
C PRO A 41 6.44 29.29 8.21
N ALA A 42 6.93 30.48 8.54
CA ALA A 42 7.09 31.57 7.59
C ALA A 42 8.16 31.25 6.51
N GLU A 43 9.31 30.72 6.94
CA GLU A 43 10.38 30.28 6.03
C GLU A 43 9.94 29.06 5.20
N THR A 44 9.18 28.14 5.81
CA THR A 44 8.57 27.01 5.09
C THR A 44 7.62 27.50 3.99
N ALA A 45 6.75 28.48 4.29
CA ALA A 45 5.84 29.05 3.30
C ALA A 45 6.60 29.74 2.15
N GLU A 46 7.67 30.48 2.45
CA GLU A 46 8.52 31.12 1.44
C GLU A 46 9.22 30.08 0.54
N ALA A 47 9.76 29.00 1.13
CA ALA A 47 10.38 27.92 0.38
C ALA A 47 9.39 27.22 -0.57
N LEU A 48 8.15 26.99 -0.12
CA LEU A 48 7.09 26.40 -0.94
C LEU A 48 6.61 27.35 -2.06
N ALA A 49 6.48 28.64 -1.79
CA ALA A 49 6.02 29.62 -2.79
C ALA A 49 6.96 29.75 -4.01
N GLY A 50 8.24 29.38 -3.84
CA GLY A 50 9.24 29.38 -4.91
C GLY A 50 9.41 28.05 -5.65
N HIS A 51 8.51 27.07 -5.47
CA HIS A 51 8.65 25.71 -6.01
C HIS A 51 7.37 25.16 -6.62
N ASP A 52 7.40 24.86 -7.93
CA ASP A 52 6.25 24.32 -8.67
C ASP A 52 6.25 22.78 -8.75
N GLY A 53 7.30 22.12 -8.22
CA GLY A 53 7.47 20.67 -8.27
C GLY A 53 6.86 19.92 -7.08
N PRO A 54 7.15 18.61 -6.94
CA PRO A 54 6.75 17.84 -5.78
C PRO A 54 7.52 18.35 -4.56
N ALA A 55 6.83 18.46 -3.42
CA ALA A 55 7.43 18.92 -2.18
C ALA A 55 7.05 17.99 -1.02
N VAL A 56 8.01 17.77 -0.12
CA VAL A 56 7.81 17.10 1.16
C VAL A 56 8.19 18.08 2.27
N VAL A 57 7.32 18.23 3.25
CA VAL A 57 7.56 19.07 4.43
C VAL A 57 7.49 18.22 5.68
N THR A 58 8.51 18.32 6.52
CA THR A 58 8.54 17.68 7.84
C THR A 58 9.15 18.65 8.87
N PRO A 59 8.58 18.81 10.07
CA PRO A 59 7.31 18.24 10.50
C PRO A 59 6.12 18.89 9.79
N ALA A 60 4.94 18.30 9.91
CA ALA A 60 3.73 18.87 9.37
C ALA A 60 3.32 20.14 10.15
N ASP A 61 2.88 21.19 9.44
CA ASP A 61 2.31 22.40 10.05
C ASP A 61 0.83 22.54 9.69
N PRO A 62 -0.11 22.43 10.66
CA PRO A 62 -1.54 22.45 10.37
C PRO A 62 -2.03 23.74 9.67
N ALA A 63 -1.44 24.89 9.96
CA ALA A 63 -1.85 26.16 9.35
C ALA A 63 -1.40 26.22 7.89
N LEU A 64 -0.19 25.73 7.59
CA LEU A 64 0.29 25.64 6.22
C LEU A 64 -0.45 24.55 5.45
N MET A 65 -0.75 23.39 6.05
CA MET A 65 -1.53 22.33 5.41
C MET A 65 -2.88 22.81 4.89
N ALA A 66 -3.58 23.65 5.65
CA ALA A 66 -4.87 24.20 5.26
C ALA A 66 -4.76 25.19 4.08
N ALA A 67 -3.59 25.82 3.88
CA ALA A 67 -3.36 26.84 2.86
C ALA A 67 -2.53 26.33 1.66
N ALA A 68 -1.91 25.15 1.77
CA ALA A 68 -0.94 24.67 0.81
C ALA A 68 -1.58 23.90 -0.37
N PRO A 69 -0.90 23.89 -1.53
CA PRO A 69 -1.33 23.10 -2.67
C PRO A 69 -1.36 21.60 -2.37
N ALA A 70 -2.24 20.87 -3.08
CA ALA A 70 -2.35 19.41 -2.97
C ALA A 70 -1.10 18.63 -3.44
N SER A 71 -0.12 19.32 -4.05
CA SER A 71 1.18 18.78 -4.47
C SER A 71 2.20 18.64 -3.33
N VAL A 72 1.91 19.21 -2.15
CA VAL A 72 2.74 19.08 -0.97
C VAL A 72 2.34 17.82 -0.20
N VAL A 73 3.32 16.97 0.10
CA VAL A 73 3.16 15.86 1.05
C VAL A 73 3.71 16.30 2.40
N TRP A 74 2.89 16.12 3.43
CA TRP A 74 3.22 16.47 4.79
C TRP A 74 3.64 15.20 5.53
N TYR A 75 4.76 15.27 6.26
CA TYR A 75 5.29 14.10 6.95
C TYR A 75 5.68 14.39 8.40
N ASP A 76 5.06 13.67 9.33
CA ASP A 76 5.48 13.60 10.72
C ASP A 76 6.24 12.30 11.00
N LEU A 77 7.47 12.41 11.51
CA LEU A 77 8.25 11.23 11.91
C LEU A 77 7.54 10.46 13.04
N THR A 78 6.79 11.16 13.88
CA THR A 78 6.03 10.63 15.01
C THR A 78 4.61 10.28 14.62
N VAL A 79 3.96 9.44 15.45
CA VAL A 79 2.52 9.16 15.26
C VAL A 79 1.74 10.43 15.52
N ALA A 80 0.84 10.77 14.60
CA ALA A 80 -0.05 11.92 14.68
C ALA A 80 -1.46 11.52 14.19
N ASP A 81 -2.44 12.38 14.44
CA ASP A 81 -3.73 12.24 13.77
C ASP A 81 -3.60 12.72 12.32
N PRO A 82 -4.02 11.92 11.33
CA PRO A 82 -3.91 12.29 9.94
C PRO A 82 -4.85 13.48 9.67
N ALA A 83 -4.34 14.46 8.95
CA ALA A 83 -5.10 15.65 8.57
C ALA A 83 -5.55 15.60 7.10
N GLY A 84 -5.57 14.39 6.53
CA GLY A 84 -5.97 14.10 5.16
C GLY A 84 -5.01 13.14 4.45
N PRO A 85 -5.32 12.78 3.20
CA PRO A 85 -4.58 11.75 2.44
C PRO A 85 -3.17 12.18 2.01
N ALA A 86 -2.84 13.47 2.10
CA ALA A 86 -1.49 13.99 1.85
C ALA A 86 -0.64 14.11 3.13
N HIS A 87 -1.18 13.68 4.28
CA HIS A 87 -0.47 13.65 5.55
C HIS A 87 -0.04 12.22 5.89
N LEU A 88 1.24 11.94 5.73
CA LEU A 88 1.86 10.70 6.19
C LEU A 88 2.44 10.91 7.59
N HIS A 89 2.43 9.89 8.44
CA HIS A 89 2.94 10.04 9.80
C HIS A 89 3.43 8.72 10.41
N GLY A 90 4.23 8.80 11.47
CA GLY A 90 4.48 7.69 12.41
C GLY A 90 5.33 6.54 11.88
N ARG A 91 6.06 6.75 10.78
CA ARG A 91 6.97 5.74 10.19
C ARG A 91 8.45 6.02 10.51
N GLY A 92 8.73 6.95 11.43
CA GLY A 92 10.08 7.34 11.83
C GLY A 92 10.89 7.96 10.70
N VAL A 93 12.22 7.88 10.77
CA VAL A 93 13.08 8.45 9.72
C VAL A 93 12.83 7.80 8.35
N TRP A 94 12.56 6.49 8.33
CA TRP A 94 12.39 5.73 7.09
C TRP A 94 11.15 6.16 6.29
N GLY A 95 10.09 6.64 6.95
CA GLY A 95 8.90 7.14 6.26
C GLY A 95 9.15 8.31 5.31
N LEU A 96 10.28 9.03 5.47
CA LEU A 96 10.67 10.08 4.53
C LEU A 96 10.83 9.56 3.10
N VAL A 97 11.34 8.33 2.94
CA VAL A 97 11.45 7.65 1.64
C VAL A 97 10.08 7.57 0.97
N TRP A 98 9.07 7.15 1.73
CA TRP A 98 7.69 7.00 1.24
C TRP A 98 7.04 8.34 0.95
N ALA A 99 7.27 9.37 1.78
CA ALA A 99 6.78 10.71 1.52
C ALA A 99 7.33 11.29 0.19
N ILE A 100 8.62 11.10 -0.07
CA ILE A 100 9.25 11.53 -1.33
C ILE A 100 8.69 10.76 -2.51
N ARG A 101 8.61 9.42 -2.41
CA ARG A 101 8.01 8.57 -3.46
C ARG A 101 6.58 8.99 -3.76
N HIS A 102 5.75 9.17 -2.72
CA HIS A 102 4.36 9.59 -2.86
C HIS A 102 4.23 10.95 -3.56
N ALA A 103 5.05 11.94 -3.18
CA ALA A 103 5.04 13.26 -3.80
C ALA A 103 5.40 13.19 -5.30
N VAL A 104 6.44 12.42 -5.64
CA VAL A 104 6.91 12.23 -7.02
C VAL A 104 5.88 11.48 -7.86
N HIS A 105 5.35 10.37 -7.36
CA HIS A 105 4.40 9.52 -8.08
C HIS A 105 3.09 10.25 -8.39
N ARG A 106 2.52 10.96 -7.40
CA ARG A 106 1.27 11.72 -7.61
C ARG A 106 1.41 12.83 -8.64
N LEU A 107 2.58 13.46 -8.74
CA LEU A 107 2.82 14.48 -9.74
C LEU A 107 3.08 13.91 -11.13
N ARG A 108 3.91 12.86 -11.24
CA ARG A 108 4.25 12.22 -12.53
C ARG A 108 3.06 11.52 -13.18
N ALA A 109 2.25 10.84 -12.36
CA ALA A 109 1.10 10.08 -12.82
C ALA A 109 -0.10 10.39 -11.93
N PRO A 110 -0.79 11.52 -12.17
CA PRO A 110 -2.00 11.88 -11.45
C PRO A 110 -3.07 10.79 -11.56
N ALA A 111 -3.84 10.62 -10.50
CA ALA A 111 -4.98 9.71 -10.45
C ALA A 111 -6.28 10.49 -10.25
N ALA A 112 -7.39 9.91 -10.69
CA ALA A 112 -8.72 10.37 -10.32
C ALA A 112 -9.09 9.72 -8.98
N ARG A 113 -9.30 10.55 -7.94
CA ARG A 113 -9.78 10.03 -6.65
C ARG A 113 -11.27 9.73 -6.72
N VAL A 114 -11.64 8.52 -6.37
CA VAL A 114 -13.02 8.04 -6.34
C VAL A 114 -13.37 7.66 -4.90
N ALA A 115 -14.36 8.32 -4.31
CA ALA A 115 -14.92 7.89 -3.04
C ALA A 115 -15.85 6.68 -3.27
N TYR A 116 -15.70 5.64 -2.47
CA TYR A 116 -16.60 4.47 -2.46
C TYR A 116 -17.47 4.41 -1.20
N GLY A 117 -17.32 5.36 -0.29
CA GLY A 117 -18.13 5.54 0.91
C GLY A 117 -17.97 6.93 1.51
N ASP A 118 -18.68 7.19 2.61
CA ASP A 118 -18.76 8.52 3.23
C ASP A 118 -17.54 8.87 4.11
N HIS A 119 -16.76 7.87 4.54
CA HIS A 119 -15.61 8.10 5.41
C HIS A 119 -14.42 8.69 4.62
N PRO A 120 -13.60 9.59 5.21
CA PRO A 120 -12.43 10.16 4.54
C PRO A 120 -11.34 9.16 4.13
N GLU A 121 -11.38 7.93 4.63
CA GLU A 121 -10.49 6.81 4.25
C GLU A 121 -11.16 5.82 3.28
N GLN A 122 -12.39 6.10 2.82
CA GLN A 122 -13.12 5.25 1.87
C GLN A 122 -12.99 5.78 0.44
N TRP A 123 -11.77 5.75 -0.09
CA TRP A 123 -11.46 6.19 -1.45
C TRP A 123 -10.49 5.26 -2.16
N ALA A 124 -10.43 5.39 -3.49
CA ALA A 124 -9.39 4.79 -4.30
C ALA A 124 -8.85 5.80 -5.31
N ASP A 125 -7.57 5.68 -5.64
CA ASP A 125 -6.95 6.41 -6.74
C ASP A 125 -7.02 5.57 -8.01
N GLU A 126 -7.82 6.02 -8.97
CA GLU A 126 -8.03 5.37 -10.25
C GLU A 126 -7.11 5.97 -11.32
N ARG A 127 -6.43 5.09 -12.08
CA ARG A 127 -5.77 5.45 -13.33
C ARG A 127 -6.27 4.51 -14.41
N THR A 128 -6.97 5.06 -15.39
CA THR A 128 -7.53 4.32 -16.52
C THR A 128 -6.83 4.77 -17.82
N PRO A 129 -6.18 3.85 -18.57
CA PRO A 129 -5.54 4.16 -19.85
C PRO A 129 -6.56 4.67 -20.88
N ALA A 130 -6.14 5.53 -21.80
CA ALA A 130 -7.00 6.02 -22.88
C ALA A 130 -7.19 4.94 -23.97
N GLY A 131 -8.42 4.51 -24.25
CA GLY A 131 -8.74 3.55 -25.33
C GLY A 131 -9.98 2.69 -25.05
N ALA A 132 -10.42 1.87 -26.04
CA ALA A 132 -11.65 1.08 -25.96
C ALA A 132 -11.41 -0.44 -26.00
N ALA A 133 -11.44 -1.05 -24.82
CA ALA A 133 -11.87 -2.41 -24.43
C ALA A 133 -11.91 -2.39 -22.88
N PRO A 134 -12.67 -3.25 -22.17
CA PRO A 134 -12.55 -3.30 -20.72
C PRO A 134 -11.16 -3.86 -20.39
N ALA A 135 -10.23 -2.97 -20.06
CA ALA A 135 -8.95 -3.35 -19.47
C ALA A 135 -9.21 -4.11 -18.17
N PRO A 136 -8.39 -5.11 -17.81
CA PRO A 136 -8.45 -5.69 -16.48
C PRO A 136 -8.28 -4.61 -15.42
N VAL A 137 -9.06 -4.70 -14.34
CA VAL A 137 -8.93 -3.79 -13.20
C VAL A 137 -8.04 -4.45 -12.17
N GLY A 138 -6.89 -3.85 -11.91
CA GLY A 138 -5.98 -4.24 -10.84
C GLY A 138 -6.25 -3.42 -9.58
N ILE A 139 -6.89 -4.05 -8.60
CA ILE A 139 -7.18 -3.43 -7.30
C ILE A 139 -6.00 -3.67 -6.37
N LEU A 140 -5.32 -2.62 -5.96
CA LEU A 140 -4.17 -2.68 -5.07
C LEU A 140 -4.62 -2.47 -3.62
N ILE A 141 -4.29 -3.42 -2.76
CA ILE A 141 -4.62 -3.39 -1.32
C ILE A 141 -3.30 -3.31 -0.55
N HIS A 142 -3.06 -2.16 0.08
CA HIS A 142 -1.80 -1.90 0.74
C HIS A 142 -1.58 -2.74 2.01
N GLY A 143 -0.30 -2.88 2.40
CA GLY A 143 0.12 -3.59 3.59
C GLY A 143 0.26 -2.68 4.83
N GLY A 144 1.22 -2.99 5.69
CA GLY A 144 1.53 -2.17 6.86
C GLY A 144 0.97 -2.70 8.18
N PHE A 145 0.80 -4.03 8.30
CA PHE A 145 0.33 -4.67 9.54
C PHE A 145 -0.99 -4.10 10.08
N TRP A 146 -1.85 -3.62 9.17
CA TRP A 146 -3.12 -2.97 9.49
C TRP A 146 -3.00 -1.79 10.48
N ARG A 147 -1.83 -1.13 10.54
CA ARG A 147 -1.60 0.03 11.41
C ARG A 147 -1.93 1.32 10.66
N SER A 148 -2.60 2.26 11.32
CA SER A 148 -3.02 3.55 10.77
C SER A 148 -1.88 4.49 10.32
N ILE A 149 -0.62 4.13 10.59
CA ILE A 149 0.55 4.86 10.08
C ILE A 149 0.83 4.54 8.60
N TRP A 150 0.31 3.44 8.06
CA TRP A 150 0.49 3.01 6.67
C TRP A 150 -0.73 3.32 5.83
N ALA A 151 -0.53 3.66 4.56
CA ALA A 151 -1.58 4.06 3.63
C ALA A 151 -1.34 3.57 2.21
N ALA A 152 -2.30 3.87 1.32
CA ALA A 152 -2.27 3.47 -0.08
C ALA A 152 -1.02 3.98 -0.85
N ASP A 153 -0.28 4.96 -0.31
CA ASP A 153 0.99 5.44 -0.84
C ASP A 153 2.05 4.33 -1.01
N LEU A 154 1.95 3.26 -0.23
CA LEU A 154 2.82 2.08 -0.34
C LEU A 154 2.72 1.42 -1.73
N MET A 155 1.56 1.52 -2.38
CA MET A 155 1.26 0.84 -3.64
C MET A 155 1.31 1.77 -4.87
N ASP A 156 1.68 3.03 -4.70
CA ASP A 156 1.66 4.03 -5.80
C ASP A 156 2.47 3.59 -7.02
N ALA A 157 3.66 3.03 -6.81
CA ALA A 157 4.53 2.60 -7.89
C ALA A 157 3.88 1.49 -8.74
N LEU A 158 3.20 0.54 -8.08
CA LEU A 158 2.47 -0.52 -8.76
C LEU A 158 1.24 0.01 -9.48
N ALA A 159 0.53 0.98 -8.90
CA ALA A 159 -0.62 1.60 -9.55
C ALA A 159 -0.22 2.24 -10.88
N ILE A 160 0.94 2.92 -10.90
CA ILE A 160 1.48 3.52 -12.11
C ILE A 160 1.90 2.44 -13.12
N ASP A 161 2.67 1.44 -12.69
CA ASP A 161 3.12 0.35 -13.57
C ASP A 161 1.96 -0.45 -14.17
N LEU A 162 0.90 -0.74 -13.40
CA LEU A 162 -0.33 -1.36 -13.92
C LEU A 162 -0.98 -0.50 -15.01
N ALA A 163 -1.12 0.80 -14.79
CA ALA A 163 -1.68 1.72 -15.78
C ALA A 163 -0.82 1.77 -17.06
N GLU A 164 0.50 1.78 -16.94
CA GLU A 164 1.43 1.73 -18.08
C GLU A 164 1.36 0.41 -18.85
N ARG A 165 1.00 -0.69 -18.17
CA ARG A 165 0.72 -1.99 -18.79
C ARG A 165 -0.67 -2.09 -19.44
N GLY A 166 -1.45 -1.02 -19.43
CA GLY A 166 -2.78 -0.98 -20.03
C GLY A 166 -3.90 -1.52 -19.13
N TRP A 167 -3.68 -1.63 -17.83
CA TRP A 167 -4.71 -1.98 -16.84
C TRP A 167 -5.37 -0.73 -16.29
N THR A 168 -6.62 -0.84 -15.83
CA THR A 168 -7.14 0.17 -14.89
C THR A 168 -6.57 -0.13 -13.51
N SER A 169 -5.74 0.75 -12.97
CA SER A 169 -5.26 0.62 -11.59
C SER A 169 -6.26 1.25 -10.62
N TRP A 170 -6.61 0.54 -9.57
CA TRP A 170 -7.48 1.01 -8.49
C TRP A 170 -6.73 0.89 -7.16
N ASN A 171 -6.01 1.95 -6.77
CA ASN A 171 -5.22 1.95 -5.54
C ASN A 171 -6.11 2.26 -4.33
N LEU A 172 -6.46 1.23 -3.57
CA LEU A 172 -7.52 1.27 -2.57
C LEU A 172 -7.00 1.72 -1.20
N GLU A 173 -7.60 2.77 -0.66
CA GLU A 173 -7.51 3.12 0.76
C GLU A 173 -8.69 2.50 1.53
N TYR A 174 -8.48 2.15 2.80
CA TYR A 174 -9.50 1.56 3.67
C TYR A 174 -9.25 1.91 5.14
N ARG A 175 -10.28 1.89 5.98
CA ARG A 175 -10.10 2.14 7.43
C ARG A 175 -9.31 1.04 8.13
N ARG A 176 -8.41 1.44 9.02
CA ARG A 176 -7.51 0.52 9.73
C ARG A 176 -8.14 0.08 11.06
N PRO A 177 -7.96 -1.18 11.46
CA PRO A 177 -8.65 -1.77 12.60
C PRO A 177 -8.23 -1.17 13.94
N ASP A 178 -7.01 -0.65 14.06
CA ASP A 178 -6.52 0.01 15.27
C ASP A 178 -7.31 1.29 15.62
N ARG A 179 -7.97 1.93 14.64
CA ARG A 179 -8.86 3.09 14.86
C ARG A 179 -10.34 2.78 14.64
N HIS A 180 -10.67 1.78 13.83
CA HIS A 180 -12.05 1.57 13.35
C HIS A 180 -12.58 0.14 13.54
N GLY A 181 -11.75 -0.77 14.05
CA GLY A 181 -12.06 -2.18 14.24
C GLY A 181 -12.03 -3.02 12.95
N TRP A 182 -11.78 -4.31 13.11
CA TRP A 182 -11.64 -5.28 12.01
C TRP A 182 -12.84 -5.33 11.04
N ALA A 183 -14.05 -5.16 11.57
CA ALA A 183 -15.26 -5.17 10.76
C ALA A 183 -15.31 -4.01 9.76
N ALA A 184 -14.85 -2.82 10.16
CA ALA A 184 -14.78 -1.67 9.26
C ALA A 184 -13.78 -1.90 8.13
N THR A 185 -12.58 -2.40 8.46
CA THR A 185 -11.53 -2.74 7.49
C THR A 185 -12.01 -3.72 6.43
N THR A 186 -12.63 -4.81 6.87
CA THR A 186 -13.09 -5.86 5.94
C THR A 186 -14.30 -5.42 5.11
N ALA A 187 -15.18 -4.60 5.67
CA ALA A 187 -16.29 -3.99 4.93
C ALA A 187 -15.80 -2.99 3.89
N ASP A 188 -14.80 -2.18 4.22
CA ASP A 188 -14.21 -1.18 3.33
C ASP A 188 -13.54 -1.81 2.11
N VAL A 189 -12.76 -2.89 2.31
CA VAL A 189 -12.16 -3.64 1.20
C VAL A 189 -13.24 -4.19 0.26
N ALA A 190 -14.29 -4.81 0.81
CA ALA A 190 -15.39 -5.34 0.00
C ALA A 190 -16.14 -4.23 -0.76
N ALA A 191 -16.41 -3.09 -0.10
CA ALA A 191 -17.07 -1.94 -0.71
C ALA A 191 -16.22 -1.31 -1.82
N GLY A 192 -14.91 -1.20 -1.62
CA GLY A 192 -13.97 -0.72 -2.64
C GLY A 192 -13.92 -1.61 -3.88
N VAL A 193 -13.95 -2.93 -3.70
CA VAL A 193 -14.01 -3.89 -4.81
C VAL A 193 -15.36 -3.81 -5.54
N ALA A 194 -16.47 -3.70 -4.82
CA ALA A 194 -17.79 -3.52 -5.42
C ALA A 194 -17.86 -2.22 -6.25
N ALA A 195 -17.35 -1.10 -5.71
CA ALA A 195 -17.32 0.17 -6.43
C ALA A 195 -16.49 0.11 -7.72
N ALA A 196 -15.36 -0.60 -7.72
CA ALA A 196 -14.56 -0.82 -8.92
C ALA A 196 -15.33 -1.64 -9.99
N ARG A 197 -16.04 -2.70 -9.58
CA ARG A 197 -16.89 -3.52 -10.46
C ARG A 197 -18.01 -2.70 -11.11
N ASP A 198 -18.69 -1.88 -10.31
CA ASP A 198 -19.78 -1.02 -10.80
C ASP A 198 -19.29 0.02 -11.82
N ARG A 199 -18.07 0.52 -11.62
CA ARG A 199 -17.43 1.49 -12.53
C ARG A 199 -16.90 0.86 -13.82
N HIS A 200 -16.45 -0.39 -13.76
CA HIS A 200 -15.86 -1.10 -14.88
C HIS A 200 -16.63 -2.41 -15.16
N PRO A 201 -17.91 -2.31 -15.56
CA PRO A 201 -18.76 -3.49 -15.74
C PRO A 201 -18.19 -4.42 -16.82
N GLY A 202 -18.06 -5.69 -16.47
CA GLY A 202 -17.53 -6.73 -17.36
C GLY A 202 -16.00 -6.78 -17.47
N ALA A 203 -15.27 -5.90 -16.79
CA ALA A 203 -13.82 -6.00 -16.70
C ALA A 203 -13.41 -7.13 -15.73
N PRO A 204 -12.38 -7.95 -16.07
CA PRO A 204 -11.79 -8.89 -15.13
C PRO A 204 -11.23 -8.13 -13.91
N ILE A 205 -11.62 -8.53 -12.70
CA ILE A 205 -11.10 -7.95 -11.46
C ILE A 205 -9.97 -8.82 -10.92
N VAL A 206 -8.80 -8.22 -10.72
CA VAL A 206 -7.65 -8.85 -10.08
C VAL A 206 -7.28 -8.07 -8.83
N LEU A 207 -7.13 -8.77 -7.71
CA LEU A 207 -6.63 -8.17 -6.47
C LEU A 207 -5.12 -8.34 -6.40
N PHE A 208 -4.41 -7.28 -6.03
CA PHE A 208 -2.99 -7.30 -5.70
C PHE A 208 -2.82 -6.80 -4.27
N GLY A 209 -2.65 -7.72 -3.33
CA GLY A 209 -2.52 -7.39 -1.93
C GLY A 209 -1.08 -7.54 -1.44
N HIS A 210 -0.51 -6.50 -0.81
CA HIS A 210 0.82 -6.57 -0.19
C HIS A 210 0.76 -6.88 1.29
N SER A 211 1.50 -7.87 1.79
CA SER A 211 1.63 -8.14 3.23
C SER A 211 0.27 -8.33 3.91
N ALA A 212 -0.11 -7.44 4.84
CA ALA A 212 -1.45 -7.37 5.42
C ALA A 212 -2.58 -7.22 4.37
N GLY A 213 -2.34 -6.49 3.27
CA GLY A 213 -3.24 -6.40 2.14
C GLY A 213 -3.34 -7.69 1.33
N GLY A 214 -2.25 -8.49 1.29
CA GLY A 214 -2.24 -9.84 0.70
C GLY A 214 -3.13 -10.80 1.46
N GLN A 215 -3.18 -10.64 2.78
CA GLN A 215 -4.14 -11.33 3.63
C GLN A 215 -5.57 -10.88 3.35
N LEU A 216 -5.85 -9.57 3.26
CA LEU A 216 -7.19 -9.05 2.98
C LEU A 216 -7.71 -9.50 1.60
N ALA A 217 -6.82 -9.54 0.59
CA ALA A 217 -7.12 -10.05 -0.74
C ALA A 217 -7.53 -11.53 -0.72
N LEU A 218 -6.74 -12.40 -0.09
CA LEU A 218 -7.08 -13.84 -0.03
C LEU A 218 -8.26 -14.13 0.90
N ARG A 219 -8.46 -13.32 1.95
CA ARG A 219 -9.68 -13.38 2.77
C ARG A 219 -10.92 -13.14 1.91
N LEU A 220 -10.90 -12.11 1.05
CA LEU A 220 -12.02 -11.82 0.15
C LEU A 220 -12.17 -12.91 -0.93
N ALA A 221 -11.07 -13.41 -1.49
CA ALA A 221 -11.07 -14.49 -2.48
C ALA A 221 -11.62 -15.82 -1.95
N ALA A 222 -11.69 -16.01 -0.63
CA ALA A 222 -12.37 -17.15 -0.02
C ALA A 222 -13.90 -17.08 -0.14
N ASP A 223 -14.46 -15.89 -0.33
CA ASP A 223 -15.92 -15.63 -0.38
C ASP A 223 -16.41 -15.25 -1.79
N ASP A 224 -15.53 -14.70 -2.60
CA ASP A 224 -15.87 -14.06 -3.86
C ASP A 224 -15.41 -14.92 -5.05
N PRO A 225 -16.29 -15.65 -5.75
CA PRO A 225 -15.95 -16.48 -6.90
C PRO A 225 -15.82 -15.69 -8.21
N ASP A 226 -16.17 -14.40 -8.21
CA ASP A 226 -16.20 -13.55 -9.41
C ASP A 226 -14.90 -12.75 -9.59
N LEU A 227 -13.84 -13.05 -8.82
CA LEU A 227 -12.52 -12.49 -9.05
C LEU A 227 -11.83 -13.30 -10.16
N ALA A 228 -11.20 -12.59 -11.10
CA ALA A 228 -10.38 -13.25 -12.11
C ALA A 228 -9.12 -13.89 -11.49
N LEU A 229 -8.52 -13.20 -10.51
CA LEU A 229 -7.36 -13.68 -9.76
C LEU A 229 -7.17 -12.87 -8.47
N ALA A 230 -6.69 -13.51 -7.40
CA ALA A 230 -6.13 -12.83 -6.24
C ALA A 230 -4.62 -13.08 -6.13
N VAL A 231 -3.82 -12.02 -6.24
CA VAL A 231 -2.36 -12.05 -6.14
C VAL A 231 -1.94 -11.61 -4.74
N SER A 232 -1.34 -12.53 -3.98
CA SER A 232 -0.79 -12.24 -2.65
C SER A 232 0.71 -11.97 -2.76
N LEU A 233 1.11 -10.73 -2.47
CA LEU A 233 2.49 -10.26 -2.49
C LEU A 233 3.03 -10.29 -1.05
N ALA A 234 3.76 -11.35 -0.68
CA ALA A 234 4.31 -11.58 0.66
C ALA A 234 3.25 -11.53 1.79
N GLY A 235 2.10 -12.16 1.58
CA GLY A 235 0.93 -12.02 2.45
C GLY A 235 1.07 -12.63 3.85
N VAL A 236 0.29 -12.11 4.82
CA VAL A 236 0.16 -12.73 6.17
C VAL A 236 -0.94 -13.80 6.15
N LEU A 237 -0.64 -14.99 5.63
CA LEU A 237 -1.67 -15.97 5.22
C LEU A 237 -2.09 -17.00 6.27
N ASP A 238 -1.51 -16.96 7.46
CA ASP A 238 -1.89 -17.79 8.61
C ASP A 238 -1.86 -16.89 9.86
N LEU A 239 -3.01 -16.29 10.18
CA LEU A 239 -3.14 -15.30 11.25
C LEU A 239 -2.94 -15.95 12.62
N ALA A 240 -3.45 -17.17 12.82
CA ALA A 240 -3.24 -17.89 14.08
C ALA A 240 -1.75 -18.21 14.31
N GLU A 241 -1.04 -18.67 13.28
CA GLU A 241 0.41 -18.90 13.33
C GLU A 241 1.19 -17.60 13.55
N GLY A 242 0.89 -16.56 12.76
CA GLY A 242 1.54 -15.26 12.88
C GLY A 242 1.36 -14.66 14.28
N GLN A 243 0.16 -14.78 14.86
CA GLN A 243 -0.10 -14.33 16.22
C GLN A 243 0.78 -15.09 17.22
N ARG A 244 0.84 -16.42 17.11
CA ARG A 244 1.64 -17.25 18.01
C ARG A 244 3.13 -16.93 17.94
N ARG A 245 3.64 -16.57 16.75
CA ARG A 245 5.03 -16.17 16.52
C ARG A 245 5.32 -14.70 16.83
N PHE A 246 4.32 -13.95 17.29
CA PHE A 246 4.43 -12.52 17.56
C PHE A 246 4.85 -11.70 16.31
N LEU A 247 4.42 -12.15 15.14
CA LEU A 247 4.71 -11.49 13.85
C LEU A 247 4.19 -10.05 13.87
N GLY A 248 5.03 -9.12 13.42
CA GLY A 248 4.70 -7.70 13.42
C GLY A 248 4.47 -7.13 14.82
N GLU A 249 5.18 -7.66 15.83
CA GLU A 249 5.16 -7.17 17.21
C GLU A 249 3.73 -7.13 17.80
N GLY A 250 2.95 -8.19 17.55
CA GLY A 250 1.56 -8.30 18.04
C GLY A 250 0.51 -7.61 17.17
N ALA A 251 0.86 -7.18 15.96
CA ALA A 251 -0.06 -6.52 15.04
C ALA A 251 -1.36 -7.30 14.79
N ILE A 252 -1.29 -8.63 14.70
CA ILE A 252 -2.46 -9.48 14.43
C ILE A 252 -3.47 -9.41 15.60
N THR A 253 -2.99 -9.54 16.85
CA THR A 253 -3.85 -9.43 18.04
C THR A 253 -4.51 -8.06 18.11
N THR A 254 -3.75 -6.99 17.86
CA THR A 254 -4.27 -5.62 17.85
C THR A 254 -5.32 -5.43 16.75
N ALA A 255 -5.07 -5.93 15.54
CA ALA A 255 -5.98 -5.80 14.41
C ALA A 255 -7.30 -6.56 14.61
N LEU A 256 -7.23 -7.79 15.12
CA LEU A 256 -8.41 -8.64 15.30
C LEU A 256 -9.15 -8.37 16.63
N GLY A 257 -8.56 -7.60 17.53
CA GLY A 257 -9.13 -7.27 18.84
C GLY A 257 -9.02 -8.40 19.87
N GLY A 258 -8.07 -9.33 19.69
CA GLY A 258 -7.83 -10.44 20.61
C GLY A 258 -7.01 -11.58 20.01
N THR A 259 -6.68 -12.56 20.85
CA THR A 259 -6.03 -13.82 20.46
C THR A 259 -7.04 -14.80 19.86
N PRO A 260 -6.60 -15.90 19.19
CA PRO A 260 -7.51 -16.92 18.68
C PRO A 260 -8.44 -17.54 19.73
N ALA A 261 -8.03 -17.57 21.00
CA ALA A 261 -8.86 -18.08 22.10
C ALA A 261 -9.93 -17.08 22.54
N GLU A 262 -9.66 -15.78 22.44
CA GLU A 262 -10.58 -14.72 22.86
C GLU A 262 -11.60 -14.37 21.79
N VAL A 263 -11.18 -14.35 20.52
CA VAL A 263 -12.02 -13.97 19.37
C VAL A 263 -12.02 -15.04 18.25
N PRO A 264 -12.35 -16.32 18.54
CA PRO A 264 -12.21 -17.43 17.59
C PRO A 264 -13.00 -17.23 16.30
N ALA A 265 -14.19 -16.61 16.37
CA ALA A 265 -15.00 -16.31 15.19
C ALA A 265 -14.35 -15.28 14.26
N VAL A 266 -13.60 -14.31 14.82
CA VAL A 266 -12.89 -13.29 14.03
C VAL A 266 -11.71 -13.92 13.29
N TYR A 267 -10.96 -14.82 13.91
CA TYR A 267 -9.91 -15.59 13.23
C TYR A 267 -10.50 -16.51 12.16
N ALA A 268 -11.56 -17.26 12.46
CA ALA A 268 -12.20 -18.14 11.46
C ALA A 268 -12.68 -17.38 10.21
N ALA A 269 -13.18 -16.15 10.36
CA ALA A 269 -13.62 -15.30 9.25
C ALA A 269 -12.50 -14.45 8.62
N GLY A 270 -11.40 -14.23 9.35
CA GLY A 270 -10.30 -13.34 8.96
C GLY A 270 -9.12 -14.07 8.33
N ASP A 271 -8.82 -15.27 8.79
CA ASP A 271 -7.58 -16.00 8.47
C ASP A 271 -7.69 -16.77 7.16
N PRO A 272 -6.92 -16.44 6.10
CA PRO A 272 -6.97 -17.19 4.86
C PRO A 272 -6.71 -18.69 5.04
N MET A 273 -5.82 -19.10 5.95
CA MET A 273 -5.51 -20.51 6.21
C MET A 273 -6.74 -21.28 6.72
N ALA A 274 -7.57 -20.65 7.55
CA ALA A 274 -8.79 -21.23 8.08
C ALA A 274 -9.94 -21.28 7.06
N ARG A 275 -9.73 -20.69 5.88
CA ARG A 275 -10.76 -20.44 4.87
C ARG A 275 -10.49 -21.14 3.53
N LEU A 276 -9.57 -22.09 3.52
CA LEU A 276 -9.37 -22.98 2.36
C LEU A 276 -10.53 -23.98 2.21
N PRO A 277 -10.90 -24.37 0.97
CA PRO A 277 -10.37 -23.85 -0.30
C PRO A 277 -10.88 -22.44 -0.63
N LEU A 278 -10.11 -21.67 -1.40
CA LEU A 278 -10.55 -20.36 -1.89
C LEU A 278 -11.64 -20.51 -2.96
N ALA A 279 -12.55 -19.53 -3.04
CA ALA A 279 -13.61 -19.49 -4.06
C ALA A 279 -13.08 -19.04 -5.43
N SER A 280 -12.02 -18.22 -5.44
CA SER A 280 -11.36 -17.72 -6.65
C SER A 280 -9.93 -18.23 -6.83
N PRO A 281 -9.39 -18.23 -8.07
CA PRO A 281 -7.99 -18.50 -8.34
C PRO A 281 -7.07 -17.54 -7.57
N ALA A 282 -5.90 -18.03 -7.15
CA ALA A 282 -4.90 -17.21 -6.48
C ALA A 282 -3.47 -17.51 -6.96
N LEU A 283 -2.64 -16.47 -6.93
CA LEU A 283 -1.20 -16.52 -7.16
C LEU A 283 -0.49 -16.04 -5.89
N LEU A 284 0.44 -16.83 -5.39
CA LEU A 284 1.27 -16.48 -4.23
C LEU A 284 2.63 -16.03 -4.73
N VAL A 285 3.11 -14.89 -4.24
CA VAL A 285 4.40 -14.30 -4.61
C VAL A 285 5.17 -14.03 -3.33
N GLN A 286 6.42 -14.50 -3.27
CA GLN A 286 7.26 -14.35 -2.08
C GLN A 286 8.72 -14.06 -2.47
N GLY A 287 9.27 -12.98 -1.92
CA GLY A 287 10.71 -12.73 -1.96
C GLY A 287 11.44 -13.70 -1.04
N SER A 288 12.47 -14.39 -1.53
CA SER A 288 13.21 -15.38 -0.73
C SER A 288 14.11 -14.75 0.35
N GLY A 289 14.34 -13.43 0.29
CA GLY A 289 15.08 -12.63 1.27
C GLY A 289 14.20 -11.86 2.26
N ASP A 290 12.88 -12.08 2.23
CA ASP A 290 11.93 -11.54 3.21
C ASP A 290 12.12 -12.18 4.60
N GLY A 291 11.43 -11.65 5.61
CA GLY A 291 11.36 -12.22 6.95
C GLY A 291 10.96 -13.69 6.93
N LEU A 292 11.74 -14.52 7.63
CA LEU A 292 11.63 -15.98 7.59
C LEU A 292 10.23 -16.50 7.98
N ASP A 293 9.54 -15.80 8.86
CA ASP A 293 8.16 -16.15 9.23
C ASP A 293 7.18 -15.98 8.07
N LEU A 294 7.30 -14.91 7.27
CA LEU A 294 6.45 -14.71 6.09
C LEU A 294 6.77 -15.74 5.01
N VAL A 295 8.05 -16.03 4.77
CA VAL A 295 8.48 -17.07 3.83
C VAL A 295 7.89 -18.44 4.21
N ASP A 296 8.01 -18.83 5.49
CA ASP A 296 7.45 -20.10 5.98
C ASP A 296 5.92 -20.14 5.89
N ILE A 297 5.23 -19.07 6.32
CA ILE A 297 3.77 -18.95 6.24
C ILE A 297 3.27 -19.10 4.80
N ASN A 298 3.90 -18.42 3.83
CA ASN A 298 3.48 -18.49 2.43
C ASN A 298 3.74 -19.87 1.82
N ARG A 299 4.87 -20.53 2.14
CA ARG A 299 5.13 -21.92 1.71
C ARG A 299 4.13 -22.91 2.30
N ARG A 300 3.80 -22.78 3.59
CA ARG A 300 2.79 -23.61 4.26
C ARG A 300 1.41 -23.43 3.63
N PHE A 301 1.01 -22.18 3.38
CA PHE A 301 -0.26 -21.88 2.74
C PHE A 301 -0.31 -22.45 1.31
N ALA A 302 0.74 -22.28 0.51
CA ALA A 302 0.84 -22.85 -0.84
C ALA A 302 0.64 -24.37 -0.83
N ALA A 303 1.32 -25.07 0.09
CA ALA A 303 1.20 -26.52 0.24
C ALA A 303 -0.22 -26.95 0.68
N ALA A 304 -0.83 -26.24 1.63
CA ALA A 304 -2.18 -26.54 2.11
C ALA A 304 -3.26 -26.27 1.05
N ALA A 305 -3.10 -25.19 0.27
CA ALA A 305 -4.03 -24.79 -0.78
C ALA A 305 -3.82 -25.56 -2.10
N GLY A 306 -2.70 -26.27 -2.26
CA GLY A 306 -2.31 -26.89 -3.53
C GLY A 306 -1.99 -25.86 -4.62
N LEU A 307 -1.53 -24.67 -4.24
CA LEU A 307 -1.22 -23.56 -5.14
C LEU A 307 0.28 -23.49 -5.45
N THR A 308 0.61 -22.95 -6.63
CA THR A 308 2.00 -22.64 -6.98
C THR A 308 2.44 -21.36 -6.27
N LEU A 309 3.62 -21.41 -5.64
CA LEU A 309 4.30 -20.26 -5.07
C LEU A 309 5.35 -19.74 -6.05
N LEU A 310 5.17 -18.51 -6.55
CA LEU A 310 6.20 -17.77 -7.27
C LEU A 310 7.18 -17.21 -6.25
N GLU A 311 8.20 -18.00 -5.95
CA GLU A 311 9.29 -17.59 -5.05
C GLU A 311 10.54 -17.23 -5.87
N GLN A 312 11.06 -16.02 -5.67
CA GLN A 312 12.26 -15.52 -6.36
C GLN A 312 13.14 -14.69 -5.41
N PRO A 313 14.42 -14.42 -5.76
CA PRO A 313 15.25 -13.48 -5.02
C PRO A 313 14.59 -12.11 -4.89
N GLY A 314 14.61 -11.57 -3.67
CA GLY A 314 14.06 -10.25 -3.33
C GLY A 314 13.63 -10.19 -1.87
N ASP A 315 13.47 -8.99 -1.33
CA ASP A 315 12.98 -8.73 0.02
C ASP A 315 11.46 -8.50 0.07
N HIS A 316 10.96 -8.03 1.23
CA HIS A 316 9.55 -7.74 1.47
C HIS A 316 8.96 -6.65 0.56
N PHE A 317 9.79 -5.74 0.07
CA PHE A 317 9.38 -4.58 -0.73
C PHE A 317 9.71 -4.78 -2.22
N ASP A 318 10.61 -5.68 -2.58
CA ASP A 318 10.88 -6.03 -3.97
C ASP A 318 9.62 -6.54 -4.70
N VAL A 319 8.73 -7.26 -4.00
CA VAL A 319 7.43 -7.71 -4.56
C VAL A 319 6.48 -6.57 -4.93
N ILE A 320 6.75 -5.35 -4.45
CA ILE A 320 6.02 -4.11 -4.79
C ILE A 320 6.95 -3.06 -5.41
N SER A 321 8.00 -3.49 -6.09
CA SER A 321 8.91 -2.60 -6.82
C SER A 321 8.81 -2.89 -8.32
N PRO A 322 8.29 -1.96 -9.16
CA PRO A 322 8.11 -2.19 -10.58
C PRO A 322 9.37 -2.62 -11.35
N GLY A 323 10.54 -2.15 -10.88
CA GLY A 323 11.84 -2.48 -11.47
C GLY A 323 12.42 -3.82 -11.02
N SER A 324 11.80 -4.52 -10.07
CA SER A 324 12.34 -5.78 -9.55
C SER A 324 12.05 -6.95 -10.51
N PRO A 325 12.96 -7.95 -10.59
CA PRO A 325 12.70 -9.17 -11.34
C PRO A 325 11.46 -9.94 -10.86
N ILE A 326 11.22 -9.96 -9.55
CA ILE A 326 10.08 -10.68 -8.96
C ILE A 326 8.73 -10.04 -9.31
N TRP A 327 8.65 -8.70 -9.41
CA TRP A 327 7.44 -8.04 -9.90
C TRP A 327 7.21 -8.30 -11.40
N ALA A 328 8.27 -8.24 -12.21
CA ALA A 328 8.17 -8.57 -13.63
C ALA A 328 7.65 -10.00 -13.86
N ALA A 329 8.13 -10.98 -13.08
CA ALA A 329 7.65 -12.35 -13.10
C ALA A 329 6.18 -12.46 -12.64
N THR A 330 5.80 -11.72 -11.58
CA THR A 330 4.42 -11.63 -11.10
C THR A 330 3.47 -11.17 -12.20
N MET A 331 3.81 -10.10 -12.93
CA MET A 331 2.95 -9.57 -13.99
C MET A 331 2.86 -10.50 -15.21
N ALA A 332 3.96 -11.19 -15.55
CA ALA A 332 3.94 -12.20 -16.60
C ALA A 332 3.00 -13.36 -16.25
N GLU A 333 3.10 -13.88 -15.03
CA GLU A 333 2.27 -14.99 -14.58
C GLU A 333 0.81 -14.58 -14.39
N THR A 334 0.57 -13.39 -13.85
CA THR A 334 -0.78 -12.82 -13.72
C THR A 334 -1.45 -12.71 -15.09
N SER A 335 -0.75 -12.16 -16.09
CA SER A 335 -1.28 -12.04 -17.46
C SER A 335 -1.59 -13.41 -18.08
N ARG A 336 -0.76 -14.42 -17.81
CA ARG A 336 -0.99 -15.80 -18.25
C ARG A 336 -2.24 -16.41 -17.62
N LEU A 337 -2.46 -16.18 -16.33
CA LEU A 337 -3.58 -16.76 -15.57
C LEU A 337 -4.94 -16.14 -15.91
N ILE A 338 -4.99 -14.85 -16.29
CA ILE A 338 -6.25 -14.17 -16.61
C ILE A 338 -6.58 -14.16 -18.11
N SER A 339 -5.65 -14.59 -18.96
CA SER A 339 -5.91 -14.69 -20.40
C SER A 339 -6.88 -15.85 -20.68
N PRO A 340 -7.93 -15.66 -21.50
CA PRO A 340 -8.82 -16.75 -21.87
C PRO A 340 -8.02 -17.87 -22.58
N SER A 341 -8.30 -19.12 -22.20
CA SER A 341 -7.75 -20.32 -22.84
C SER A 341 -8.29 -20.53 -24.25
#